data_AF-A0A8J5S514-F1
#
_entry.id   AF-A0A8J5S514-F1
#
_cell.length_a   1.000
_cell.length_b   1.000
_cell.length_c   1.000
_cell.angle_alpha   90.00
_cell.angle_beta   90.00
_cell.angle_gamma   90.00
#
_symmetry.space_group_name_H-M   'P 1'
#
loop_
_entity.id
_entity.type
_entity.pdbx_description
1 polymer ?
#
loop_
_entity_poly.entity_id
_entity_poly.type
_entity_poly.pdbx_seq_one_letter_code
_entity_poly.pdbx_strand_id
1 'polypeptide(L)'
;MRDAAMNPPVPYIAVHMRIEKDWMIHCKKWEQRSNSNEICSSKQEIIHKVSQITDLRRPVVVYLAVSDSLLEDDSITSGWRVGMVAFEKKRLGVTDIYNRQPYLIKSAIDFEVCARADVFVGNSFSTFSNLVVLSRTQRLYKLGEASSCGENAGLSSYAYNVIGDEAGPQRWMADMSDTSLQNISYGTNNVSCH
;
A
#
# COMPACT_ATOMS: atom_id res chain seq x y z
N MET A 1 -15.92 -19.57 35.04
CA MET A 1 -15.28 -19.48 33.72
C MET A 1 -14.72 -18.07 33.61
N ARG A 2 -13.40 -17.90 33.52
CA ARG A 2 -12.78 -16.59 33.29
C ARG A 2 -12.83 -16.31 31.80
N ASP A 3 -13.42 -15.20 31.42
CA ASP A 3 -13.36 -14.67 30.06
C ASP A 3 -11.90 -14.57 29.63
N ALA A 4 -11.53 -15.35 28.63
CA ALA A 4 -10.28 -15.12 27.93
C ALA A 4 -10.40 -13.75 27.26
N ALA A 5 -9.74 -12.74 27.82
CA ALA A 5 -9.58 -11.47 27.14
C ALA A 5 -8.89 -11.77 25.79
N MET A 6 -9.67 -11.79 24.71
CA MET A 6 -9.13 -11.83 23.36
C MET A 6 -8.35 -10.54 23.18
N ASN A 7 -7.01 -10.64 23.21
CA ASN A 7 -6.16 -9.53 22.84
C ASN A 7 -6.57 -9.10 21.42
N PRO A 8 -6.84 -7.79 21.19
CA PRO A 8 -7.15 -7.31 19.86
C PRO A 8 -5.99 -7.64 18.90
N PRO A 9 -6.27 -7.94 17.62
CA PRO A 9 -5.24 -8.24 16.65
C PRO A 9 -4.23 -7.10 16.56
N VAL A 10 -2.95 -7.44 16.40
CA VAL A 10 -1.89 -6.44 16.22
C VAL A 10 -2.08 -5.79 14.85
N PRO A 11 -2.22 -4.46 14.77
CA PRO A 11 -2.41 -3.79 13.50
C PRO A 11 -1.14 -3.88 12.65
N TYR A 12 -1.31 -3.99 11.33
CA TYR A 12 -0.20 -3.99 10.38
C TYR A 12 -0.44 -3.04 9.22
N ILE A 13 0.67 -2.50 8.70
CA ILE A 13 0.70 -1.77 7.44
C ILE A 13 1.07 -2.76 6.34
N ALA A 14 0.37 -2.71 5.21
CA ALA A 14 0.85 -3.29 3.97
C ALA A 14 1.38 -2.19 3.04
N VAL A 15 2.61 -2.36 2.56
CA VAL A 15 3.26 -1.42 1.64
C VAL A 15 3.50 -2.13 0.32
N HIS A 16 2.86 -1.67 -0.76
CA HIS A 16 3.15 -2.13 -2.10
C HIS A 16 4.26 -1.29 -2.73
N MET A 17 5.50 -1.80 -2.69
CA MET A 17 6.67 -1.08 -3.18
C MET A 17 6.87 -1.36 -4.68
N ARG A 18 6.62 -0.34 -5.51
CA ARG A 18 6.93 -0.38 -6.94
C ARG A 18 8.33 0.18 -7.18
N ILE A 19 9.34 -0.65 -6.94
CA ILE A 19 10.77 -0.28 -7.03
C ILE A 19 11.57 -1.25 -7.93
N GLU A 20 10.87 -2.12 -8.64
CA GLU A 20 11.47 -3.07 -9.58
C GLU A 20 12.22 -2.33 -10.70
N LYS A 21 13.31 -2.92 -11.19
CA LYS A 21 14.17 -2.28 -12.20
C LYS A 21 13.43 -1.84 -13.46
N ASP A 22 12.56 -2.70 -13.98
CA ASP A 22 11.74 -2.43 -15.15
C ASP A 22 10.73 -1.29 -14.89
N TRP A 23 10.11 -1.28 -13.71
CA TRP A 23 9.27 -0.18 -13.27
C TRP A 23 10.04 1.13 -13.19
N MET A 24 11.23 1.15 -12.57
CA MET A 24 12.04 2.35 -12.43
C MET A 24 12.46 2.94 -13.79
N ILE A 25 12.70 2.09 -14.80
CA ILE A 25 12.96 2.55 -16.17
C ILE A 25 11.68 3.12 -16.79
N HIS A 26 10.54 2.44 -16.61
CA HIS A 26 9.26 2.85 -17.16
C HIS A 26 8.78 4.18 -16.58
N CYS A 27 8.75 4.31 -15.26
CA CYS A 27 8.27 5.51 -14.59
C CYS A 27 9.11 6.73 -14.96
N LYS A 28 10.45 6.61 -15.02
CA LYS A 28 11.34 7.74 -15.38
C LYS A 28 11.08 8.25 -16.79
N LYS A 29 10.86 7.34 -17.74
CA LYS A 29 10.48 7.72 -19.11
C LYS A 29 9.13 8.40 -19.15
N TRP A 30 8.20 8.00 -18.28
CA TRP A 30 6.89 8.59 -18.20
C TRP A 30 6.96 10.01 -17.62
N GLU A 31 7.64 10.19 -16.50
CA GLU A 31 7.93 11.49 -15.86
C GLU A 31 8.56 12.49 -16.83
N GLN A 32 9.55 12.05 -17.60
CA GLN A 32 10.18 12.87 -18.64
C GLN A 32 9.19 13.35 -19.71
N ARG A 33 8.19 12.54 -20.06
CA ARG A 33 7.19 12.88 -21.08
C ARG A 33 6.07 13.75 -20.53
N SER A 34 5.69 13.55 -19.27
CA SER A 34 4.60 14.26 -18.61
C SER A 34 5.05 15.52 -17.85
N ASN A 35 6.35 15.76 -17.73
CA ASN A 35 6.93 16.84 -16.92
C ASN A 35 6.42 16.81 -15.46
N SER A 36 6.36 15.61 -14.88
CA SER A 36 5.95 15.33 -13.50
C SER A 36 7.04 14.54 -12.78
N ASN A 37 7.11 14.65 -11.46
CA ASN A 37 8.03 13.90 -10.59
C ASN A 37 7.26 13.05 -9.55
N GLU A 38 5.98 12.76 -9.80
CA GLU A 38 5.09 12.09 -8.85
C GLU A 38 4.81 10.63 -9.20
N ILE A 39 5.61 10.00 -10.08
CA ILE A 39 5.35 8.62 -10.55
C ILE A 39 6.35 7.66 -9.92
N CYS A 40 7.64 7.97 -10.04
CA CYS A 40 8.70 7.19 -9.47
C CYS A 40 8.86 7.46 -7.98
N SER A 41 9.27 6.45 -7.23
CA SER A 41 9.80 6.68 -5.88
C SER A 41 10.87 5.65 -5.59
N SER A 42 11.94 6.09 -4.96
CA SER A 42 13.01 5.24 -4.44
C SER A 42 12.58 4.51 -3.16
N LYS A 43 13.33 3.45 -2.81
CA LYS A 43 13.17 2.74 -1.54
C LYS A 43 13.19 3.70 -0.35
N GLN A 44 14.13 4.65 -0.32
CA GLN A 44 14.33 5.59 0.77
C GLN A 44 13.17 6.57 0.89
N GLU A 45 12.66 7.08 -0.23
CA GLU A 45 11.49 7.97 -0.25
C GLU A 45 10.25 7.25 0.28
N ILE A 46 10.02 6.00 -0.14
CA ILE A 46 8.88 5.20 0.34
C ILE A 46 8.98 4.98 1.86
N ILE A 47 10.13 4.52 2.35
CA ILE A 47 10.34 4.30 3.79
C ILE A 47 10.14 5.60 4.57
N HIS A 48 10.69 6.72 4.07
CA HIS A 48 10.53 8.02 4.69
C HIS A 48 9.06 8.44 4.75
N LYS A 49 8.32 8.35 3.63
CA LYS A 49 6.89 8.68 3.56
C LYS A 49 6.05 7.82 4.50
N VAL A 50 6.23 6.50 4.49
CA VAL A 50 5.49 5.61 5.41
C VAL A 50 5.79 5.95 6.86
N SER A 51 7.01 6.38 7.19
CA SER A 51 7.39 6.75 8.56
C SER A 51 6.75 8.06 9.07
N GLN A 52 6.19 8.87 8.17
CA GLN A 52 5.44 10.08 8.50
C GLN A 52 3.99 9.80 8.87
N ILE A 53 3.50 8.56 8.72
CA ILE A 53 2.15 8.21 9.18
C ILE A 53 2.19 8.11 10.73
N THR A 54 1.59 9.10 11.39
CA THR A 54 1.66 9.32 12.85
C THR A 54 0.55 8.62 13.62
N ASP A 55 -0.58 8.32 12.97
CA ASP A 55 -1.79 7.72 13.59
C ASP A 55 -1.63 6.24 14.01
N LEU A 56 -0.41 5.69 13.95
CA LEU A 56 -0.12 4.28 14.16
C LEU A 56 0.47 4.02 15.55
N ARG A 57 -0.22 3.16 16.32
CA ARG A 57 0.27 2.65 17.61
C ARG A 57 1.49 1.75 17.39
N ARG A 58 2.58 2.02 18.12
CA ARG A 58 3.83 1.25 18.03
C ARG A 58 3.84 0.11 19.06
N PRO A 59 4.45 -1.07 18.76
CA PRO A 59 5.15 -1.40 17.53
C PRO A 59 4.21 -1.67 16.34
N VAL A 60 4.68 -1.39 15.13
CA VAL A 60 3.92 -1.57 13.89
C VAL A 60 4.58 -2.66 13.04
N VAL A 61 3.81 -3.66 12.66
CA VAL A 61 4.23 -4.67 11.67
C VAL A 61 4.07 -4.09 10.27
N VAL A 62 5.10 -4.19 9.43
CA VAL A 62 5.07 -3.70 8.05
C VAL A 62 5.25 -4.88 7.10
N TYR A 63 4.22 -5.20 6.32
CA TYR A 63 4.28 -6.20 5.27
C TYR A 63 4.68 -5.56 3.94
N LEU A 64 5.66 -6.15 3.25
CA LEU A 64 6.17 -5.64 1.96
C LEU A 64 5.61 -6.47 0.79
N ALA A 65 4.69 -5.87 0.04
CA ALA A 65 4.25 -6.35 -1.27
C ALA A 65 5.21 -5.81 -2.35
N VAL A 66 6.15 -6.64 -2.78
CA VAL A 66 7.14 -6.33 -3.82
C VAL A 66 7.49 -7.61 -4.56
N SER A 67 7.86 -7.48 -5.84
CA SER A 67 8.34 -8.59 -6.66
C SER A 67 9.84 -8.80 -6.44
N ASP A 68 10.18 -9.69 -5.49
CA ASP A 68 11.56 -9.96 -5.06
C ASP A 68 12.51 -10.31 -6.22
N SER A 69 12.01 -10.96 -7.28
CA SER A 69 12.84 -11.41 -8.42
C SER A 69 13.39 -10.28 -9.30
N LEU A 70 12.93 -9.04 -9.11
CA LEU A 70 13.31 -7.88 -9.93
C LEU A 70 13.98 -6.77 -9.10
N LEU A 71 14.32 -7.07 -7.84
CA LEU A 71 15.05 -6.17 -6.96
C LEU A 71 16.56 -6.25 -7.20
N GLU A 72 17.23 -5.11 -7.16
CA GLU A 72 18.70 -5.04 -7.19
C GLU A 72 19.32 -5.15 -5.79
N ASP A 73 18.52 -5.06 -4.73
CA ASP A 73 18.97 -4.94 -3.33
C ASP A 73 18.06 -5.74 -2.38
N ASP A 74 18.61 -6.75 -1.72
CA ASP A 74 17.91 -7.61 -0.75
C ASP A 74 17.66 -6.91 0.62
N SER A 75 18.10 -5.66 0.81
CA SER A 75 18.00 -4.94 2.09
C SER A 75 16.69 -4.17 2.30
N ILE A 76 15.60 -4.54 1.62
CA ILE A 76 14.30 -3.83 1.68
C ILE A 76 13.67 -3.78 3.08
N THR A 77 14.10 -4.66 3.98
CA THR A 77 13.64 -4.72 5.37
C THR A 77 14.41 -3.79 6.32
N SER A 78 15.42 -3.06 5.83
CA SER A 78 16.25 -2.12 6.61
C SER A 78 15.84 -0.66 6.41
N GLY A 79 16.25 0.23 7.33
CA GLY A 79 16.01 1.68 7.24
C GLY A 79 14.66 2.18 7.78
N TRP A 80 13.80 1.29 8.25
CA TRP A 80 12.52 1.63 8.85
C TRP A 80 12.68 2.36 10.20
N ARG A 81 11.76 3.29 10.48
CA ARG A 81 11.76 4.09 11.72
C ARG A 81 11.61 3.19 12.95
N VAL A 82 12.25 3.56 14.06
CA VAL A 82 12.21 2.83 15.35
C VAL A 82 10.79 2.43 15.74
N GLY A 83 10.56 1.15 16.01
CA GLY A 83 9.24 0.60 16.33
C GLY A 83 8.43 0.14 15.11
N MET A 84 8.96 0.23 13.89
CA MET A 84 8.42 -0.42 12.70
C MET A 84 9.25 -1.65 12.36
N VAL A 85 8.60 -2.81 12.17
CA VAL A 85 9.27 -4.08 11.88
C VAL A 85 8.80 -4.58 10.52
N ALA A 86 9.70 -4.55 9.54
CA ALA A 86 9.39 -4.93 8.16
C ALA A 86 9.59 -6.42 7.89
N PHE A 87 8.59 -7.04 7.25
CA PHE A 87 8.55 -8.42 6.84
C PHE A 87 8.35 -8.52 5.33
N GLU A 88 9.32 -9.16 4.68
CA GLU A 88 9.17 -9.71 3.33
C GLU A 88 8.74 -11.18 3.40
N LYS A 89 8.35 -11.75 2.26
CA LYS A 89 7.84 -13.14 2.19
C LYS A 89 8.85 -14.17 2.68
N LYS A 90 10.15 -13.93 2.47
CA LYS A 90 11.24 -14.77 2.99
C LYS A 90 11.20 -14.87 4.52
N ARG A 91 10.91 -13.76 5.21
CA ARG A 91 10.86 -13.70 6.69
C ARG A 91 9.58 -14.30 7.28
N LEU A 92 8.53 -14.47 6.47
CA LEU A 92 7.28 -15.09 6.90
C LEU A 92 7.35 -16.63 6.94
N GLY A 93 8.42 -17.25 6.40
CA GLY A 93 8.56 -18.71 6.36
C GLY A 93 7.60 -19.40 5.38
N VAL A 94 6.89 -18.64 4.53
CA VAL A 94 5.92 -19.17 3.55
C VAL A 94 6.50 -19.29 2.13
N THR A 95 7.81 -19.08 1.99
CA THR A 95 8.50 -18.88 0.72
C THR A 95 8.38 -20.09 -0.21
N ASP A 96 8.43 -21.31 0.34
CA ASP A 96 8.31 -22.54 -0.45
C ASP A 96 6.92 -22.69 -1.08
N ILE A 97 5.85 -22.37 -0.33
CA ILE A 97 4.49 -22.41 -0.83
C ILE A 97 4.28 -21.31 -1.85
N TYR A 98 4.74 -20.10 -1.53
CA TYR A 98 4.64 -18.93 -2.39
C TYR A 98 5.35 -19.15 -3.72
N ASN A 99 6.59 -19.66 -3.71
CA ASN A 99 7.41 -19.84 -4.90
C ASN A 99 6.87 -20.87 -5.88
N ARG A 100 6.12 -21.87 -5.39
CA ARG A 100 5.43 -22.87 -6.22
C ARG A 100 4.26 -22.30 -7.02
N GLN A 101 3.75 -21.13 -6.65
CA GLN A 101 2.59 -20.53 -7.31
C GLN A 101 2.98 -19.76 -8.58
N PRO A 102 2.09 -19.73 -9.60
CA PRO A 102 2.23 -18.82 -10.72
C PRO A 102 2.24 -17.35 -10.27
N TYR A 103 2.85 -16.48 -11.08
CA TYR A 103 2.97 -15.04 -10.79
C TYR A 103 1.62 -14.36 -10.44
N LEU A 104 0.55 -14.69 -11.16
CA LEU A 104 -0.77 -14.10 -10.89
C LEU A 104 -1.33 -14.53 -9.53
N ILE A 105 -1.07 -15.76 -9.09
CA ILE A 105 -1.50 -16.25 -7.78
C ILE A 105 -0.67 -15.60 -6.67
N LYS A 106 0.64 -15.45 -6.88
CA LYS A 106 1.52 -14.67 -5.99
C LYS A 106 0.98 -13.25 -5.79
N SER A 107 0.62 -12.59 -6.90
CA SER A 107 0.02 -11.26 -6.88
C SER A 107 -1.34 -11.25 -6.16
N ALA A 108 -2.19 -12.26 -6.37
CA ALA A 108 -3.47 -12.37 -5.67
C ALA A 108 -3.32 -12.55 -4.15
N ILE A 109 -2.29 -13.27 -3.70
CA ILE A 109 -1.95 -13.39 -2.27
C ILE A 109 -1.55 -12.02 -1.71
N ASP A 110 -0.64 -11.32 -2.37
CA ASP A 110 -0.21 -9.98 -1.95
C ASP A 110 -1.41 -9.01 -1.93
N PHE A 111 -2.31 -9.09 -2.92
CA PHE A 111 -3.53 -8.30 -2.98
C PHE A 111 -4.40 -8.55 -1.75
N GLU A 112 -4.63 -9.81 -1.38
CA GLU A 112 -5.48 -10.16 -0.24
C GLU A 112 -4.88 -9.67 1.09
N VAL A 113 -3.56 -9.79 1.25
CA VAL A 113 -2.85 -9.28 2.44
C VAL A 113 -2.93 -7.75 2.49
N CYS A 114 -2.80 -7.06 1.36
CA CYS A 114 -2.88 -5.61 1.30
C CYS A 114 -4.32 -5.10 1.54
N ALA A 115 -5.32 -5.75 0.95
CA ALA A 115 -6.73 -5.38 1.10
C ALA A 115 -7.22 -5.51 2.54
N ARG A 116 -6.64 -6.44 3.33
CA ARG A 116 -7.00 -6.67 4.73
C ARG A 116 -6.24 -5.83 5.76
N ALA A 117 -5.18 -5.12 5.36
CA ALA A 117 -4.33 -4.37 6.27
C ALA A 117 -5.07 -3.23 6.97
N ASP A 118 -4.65 -2.87 8.18
CA ASP A 118 -5.19 -1.71 8.89
C ASP A 118 -4.88 -0.42 8.14
N VAL A 119 -3.66 -0.34 7.59
CA VAL A 119 -3.22 0.72 6.69
C VAL A 119 -2.60 0.12 5.43
N PHE A 120 -2.99 0.65 4.28
CA PHE A 120 -2.36 0.33 3.00
C PHE A 120 -1.60 1.54 2.45
N VAL A 121 -0.40 1.33 1.93
CA VAL A 121 0.39 2.39 1.29
C VAL A 121 0.91 1.86 -0.05
N GLY A 122 0.61 2.56 -1.15
CA GLY A 122 0.95 2.09 -2.50
C GLY A 122 1.30 3.23 -3.45
N ASN A 123 1.66 2.84 -4.69
CA ASN A 123 1.87 3.78 -5.79
C ASN A 123 0.57 4.01 -6.57
N SER A 124 0.15 5.26 -6.79
CA SER A 124 -1.09 5.59 -7.49
C SER A 124 -1.09 5.32 -9.00
N PHE A 125 0.07 5.10 -9.61
CA PHE A 125 0.19 4.71 -11.02
C PHE A 125 0.22 3.18 -11.22
N SER A 126 0.13 2.41 -10.13
CA SER A 126 0.08 0.96 -10.21
C SER A 126 -1.36 0.44 -10.20
N THR A 127 -1.73 -0.29 -11.25
CA THR A 127 -3.03 -0.98 -11.33
C THR A 127 -3.27 -1.94 -10.16
N PHE A 128 -2.21 -2.56 -9.62
CA PHE A 128 -2.31 -3.38 -8.42
C PHE A 128 -2.74 -2.56 -7.20
N SER A 129 -2.09 -1.41 -6.94
CA SER A 129 -2.46 -0.54 -5.83
C SER A 129 -3.87 0.01 -6.02
N ASN A 130 -4.23 0.40 -7.24
CA ASN A 130 -5.56 0.93 -7.55
C ASN A 130 -6.65 -0.12 -7.29
N LEU A 131 -6.41 -1.40 -7.63
CA LEU A 131 -7.30 -2.49 -7.27
C LEU A 131 -7.45 -2.66 -5.76
N VAL A 132 -6.35 -2.59 -5.01
CA VAL A 132 -6.39 -2.68 -3.53
C VAL A 132 -7.22 -1.55 -2.94
N VAL A 133 -6.97 -0.31 -3.36
CA VAL A 133 -7.71 0.86 -2.86
C VAL A 133 -9.19 0.81 -3.26
N LEU A 134 -9.50 0.38 -4.49
CA LEU A 134 -10.88 0.15 -4.91
C LEU A 134 -11.59 -0.85 -3.98
N SER A 135 -10.96 -2.00 -3.71
CA SER A 135 -11.52 -3.02 -2.82
C SER A 135 -11.74 -2.51 -1.39
N ARG A 136 -10.76 -1.77 -0.85
CA ARG A 136 -10.83 -1.16 0.49
C ARG A 136 -11.90 -0.10 0.57
N THR A 137 -12.01 0.75 -0.45
CA THR A 137 -13.05 1.77 -0.56
C THR A 137 -14.43 1.13 -0.59
N GLN A 138 -14.65 0.13 -1.46
CA GLN A 138 -15.92 -0.60 -1.52
C GLN A 138 -16.29 -1.24 -0.18
N ARG A 139 -15.30 -1.71 0.59
CA ARG A 139 -15.52 -2.26 1.93
C ARG A 139 -15.97 -1.17 2.92
N LEU A 140 -15.36 0.01 2.90
CA LEU A 140 -15.77 1.16 3.74
C LEU A 140 -17.22 1.57 3.45
N TYR A 141 -17.60 1.68 2.17
CA TYR A 141 -18.98 1.98 1.77
C TYR A 141 -19.99 0.95 2.29
N LYS A 142 -19.65 -0.35 2.24
CA LYS A 142 -20.50 -1.42 2.78
C LYS A 142 -20.67 -1.37 4.30
N LEU A 143 -19.70 -0.79 5.01
CA LEU A 143 -19.75 -0.59 6.46
C LEU A 143 -20.50 0.69 6.86
N GLY A 144 -20.98 1.49 5.89
CA GLY A 144 -21.64 2.77 6.14
C GLY A 144 -20.66 3.92 6.46
N GLU A 145 -19.36 3.69 6.36
CA GLU A 145 -18.30 4.69 6.54
C GLU A 145 -18.03 5.39 5.20
N ALA A 146 -19.06 6.06 4.67
CA ALA A 146 -19.05 6.65 3.33
C ALA A 146 -18.33 8.01 3.23
N SER A 147 -17.81 8.56 4.34
CA SER A 147 -17.32 9.94 4.37
C SER A 147 -15.89 10.09 4.85
N SER A 148 -15.07 10.59 3.92
CA SER A 148 -13.76 11.20 4.11
C SER A 148 -12.70 10.28 4.69
N CYS A 149 -11.46 10.54 4.30
CA CYS A 149 -10.28 9.99 4.93
C CYS A 149 -10.13 10.45 6.40
N GLY A 150 -11.11 10.20 7.27
CA GLY A 150 -11.19 10.65 8.65
C GLY A 150 -10.19 9.94 9.57
N GLU A 151 -10.01 10.50 10.77
CA GLU A 151 -8.95 10.13 11.74
C GLU A 151 -9.11 8.73 12.37
N ASN A 152 -10.23 8.02 12.15
CA ASN A 152 -10.54 6.78 12.87
C ASN A 152 -10.89 5.57 11.98
N ALA A 153 -10.70 5.64 10.66
CA ALA A 153 -11.02 4.53 9.77
C ALA A 153 -9.88 3.50 9.77
N GLY A 154 -10.05 2.43 10.56
CA GLY A 154 -9.34 1.17 10.28
C GLY A 154 -9.67 0.80 8.83
N LEU A 155 -8.65 0.65 7.97
CA LEU A 155 -8.70 0.58 6.49
C LEU A 155 -8.22 1.83 5.73
N SER A 156 -7.54 2.77 6.39
CA SER A 156 -6.92 3.92 5.71
C SER A 156 -5.97 3.50 4.58
N SER A 157 -5.94 4.26 3.49
CA SER A 157 -5.10 4.01 2.32
C SER A 157 -4.36 5.27 1.89
N TYR A 158 -3.11 5.13 1.43
CA TYR A 158 -2.24 6.25 1.07
C TYR A 158 -1.48 6.00 -0.24
N ALA A 159 -1.29 7.05 -1.03
CA ALA A 159 -0.38 7.10 -2.16
C ALA A 159 0.95 7.72 -1.73
N TYR A 160 2.04 6.95 -1.76
CA TYR A 160 3.34 7.46 -1.28
C TYR A 160 4.03 8.42 -2.25
N ASN A 161 3.67 8.33 -3.53
CA ASN A 161 4.28 9.09 -4.63
C ASN A 161 3.65 10.48 -4.81
N VAL A 162 2.56 10.77 -4.10
CA VAL A 162 1.88 12.07 -4.09
C VAL A 162 2.08 12.71 -2.72
N ILE A 163 2.40 14.00 -2.70
CA ILE A 163 2.60 14.76 -1.46
C ILE A 163 1.25 15.10 -0.84
N GLY A 164 1.03 14.68 0.40
CA GLY A 164 -0.14 15.09 1.18
C GLY A 164 0.11 16.25 2.14
N ASP A 165 -0.94 16.62 2.88
CA ASP A 165 -1.03 17.85 3.68
C ASP A 165 0.10 18.04 4.71
N GLU A 166 0.61 16.98 5.32
CA GLU A 166 1.68 17.03 6.33
C GLU A 166 3.06 16.62 5.78
N ALA A 167 3.31 16.84 4.48
CA ALA A 167 4.48 16.30 3.76
C ALA A 167 4.61 14.77 3.76
N GLY A 168 3.64 14.06 4.36
CA GLY A 168 3.47 12.62 4.32
C GLY A 168 2.95 12.11 2.97
N PRO A 169 2.56 10.83 2.90
CA PRO A 169 1.90 10.27 1.73
C PRO A 169 0.46 10.79 1.66
N GLN A 170 -0.04 11.04 0.44
CA GLN A 170 -1.40 11.54 0.24
C GLN A 170 -2.42 10.47 0.60
N ARG A 171 -3.47 10.83 1.35
CA ARG A 171 -4.58 9.91 1.63
C ARG A 171 -5.37 9.60 0.35
N TRP A 172 -5.89 8.39 0.23
CA TRP A 172 -6.37 7.87 -1.04
C TRP A 172 -7.62 7.00 -0.91
N MET A 173 -8.69 7.36 -1.63
CA MET A 173 -9.85 6.52 -1.88
C MET A 173 -10.16 6.47 -3.39
N ALA A 174 -10.88 5.43 -3.81
CA ALA A 174 -11.47 5.41 -5.15
C ALA A 174 -12.72 6.29 -5.16
N ASP A 175 -12.93 7.06 -6.23
CA ASP A 175 -14.19 7.81 -6.39
C ASP A 175 -15.31 6.84 -6.74
N MET A 176 -16.17 6.52 -5.78
CA MET A 176 -17.31 5.62 -5.99
C MET A 176 -18.58 6.36 -6.43
N SER A 177 -18.52 7.69 -6.54
CA SER A 177 -19.64 8.55 -6.92
C SER A 177 -19.64 8.93 -8.41
N ASP A 178 -18.51 8.72 -9.09
CA ASP A 178 -18.39 8.96 -10.52
C ASP A 178 -19.33 8.04 -11.34
N THR A 179 -19.73 8.53 -12.51
CA THR A 179 -20.60 7.82 -13.45
C THR A 179 -19.82 7.03 -14.50
N SER A 180 -18.52 7.27 -14.62
CA SER A 180 -17.62 6.60 -15.56
C SER A 180 -16.99 5.35 -14.93
N LEU A 181 -17.16 4.20 -15.59
CA LEU A 181 -16.50 2.94 -15.17
C LEU A 181 -14.97 3.10 -15.09
N GLN A 182 -14.38 3.94 -15.95
CA GLN A 182 -12.95 4.22 -15.93
C GLN A 182 -12.51 4.88 -14.62
N ASN A 183 -13.31 5.81 -14.09
CA ASN A 183 -12.97 6.58 -12.90
C ASN A 183 -13.29 5.84 -11.60
N ILE A 184 -14.33 4.98 -11.60
CA ILE A 184 -14.68 4.13 -10.44
C ILE A 184 -13.89 2.80 -10.40
N SER A 185 -13.01 2.54 -11.37
CA SER A 185 -12.24 1.28 -11.46
C SER A 185 -10.76 1.50 -11.15
N TYR A 186 -9.98 0.42 -11.23
CA TYR A 186 -8.53 0.43 -11.04
C TYR A 186 -7.75 1.24 -12.11
N GLY A 187 -8.43 1.75 -13.14
CA GLY A 187 -7.83 2.56 -14.20
C GLY A 187 -7.67 4.04 -13.85
N THR A 188 -8.21 4.50 -12.72
CA THR A 188 -8.07 5.89 -12.28
C THR A 188 -6.72 6.15 -11.62
N ASN A 189 -6.15 7.32 -11.90
CA ASN A 189 -5.00 7.86 -11.16
C ASN A 189 -5.42 8.99 -10.21
N ASN A 190 -6.74 9.20 -10.04
CA ASN A 190 -7.23 10.23 -9.12
C ASN A 190 -6.96 9.77 -7.69
N VAL A 191 -6.16 10.56 -6.97
CA VAL A 191 -5.85 10.35 -5.56
C VAL A 191 -6.55 11.45 -4.77
N SER A 192 -7.73 11.13 -4.24
CA SER A 192 -8.51 12.08 -3.47
C SER A 192 -9.16 11.43 -2.25
N CYS A 193 -9.70 12.29 -1.39
CA CYS A 193 -10.44 11.94 -0.18
C CYS A 193 -11.89 12.43 -0.21
N HIS A 194 -12.41 12.67 -1.42
CA HIS A 194 -13.77 13.17 -1.63
C HIS A 194 -14.83 12.11 -1.29
#